data_AF-A0A6G3XB55-F1
#
_entry.id   AF-A0A6G3XB55-F1
#
_cell.length_a   1.000
_cell.length_b   1.000
_cell.length_c   1.000
_cell.angle_alpha   90.00
_cell.angle_beta   90.00
_cell.angle_gamma   90.00
#
_symmetry.space_group_name_H-M   'P 1'
#
loop_
_entity.id
_entity.type
_entity.pdbx_description
1 polymer ?
#
loop_
_entity_poly.entity_id
_entity_poly.type
_entity_poly.pdbx_seq_one_letter_code
_entity_poly.pdbx_strand_id
1 'polypeptide(L)'
;RRRGGTVVVDLPRRIDDGVAEVLTQLDVGVLVVPAELRAVAAAGRVASAVGMVLRDLRVAVRGPYPPGLDDREVARLLGLPLVGEVPDEPGLSRQGTAPPGAAPRGPLARFCKGFWERALVEAGAA
;
A
#
# COMPACT_ATOMS: atom_id res chain seq x y z
N ARG A 1 2.01 11.15 28.43
CA ARG A 1 2.61 10.68 27.16
C ARG A 1 1.79 11.26 26.03
N ARG A 2 2.38 12.11 25.17
CA ARG A 2 1.65 12.77 24.07
C ARG A 2 1.15 11.72 23.07
N ARG A 3 -0.09 11.91 22.62
CA ARG A 3 -0.88 11.05 21.75
C ARG A 3 -0.34 11.04 20.30
N GLY A 4 0.84 10.47 20.07
CA GLY A 4 1.34 10.20 18.71
C GLY A 4 0.80 8.86 18.23
N GLY A 5 -0.41 8.85 17.67
CA GLY A 5 -0.99 7.66 17.04
C GLY A 5 -0.75 7.68 15.53
N THR A 6 -0.73 6.49 14.91
CA THR A 6 -0.72 6.36 13.45
C THR A 6 -2.10 6.71 12.89
N VAL A 7 -2.13 7.56 11.87
CA VAL A 7 -3.34 7.86 11.09
C VAL A 7 -3.24 7.14 9.76
N VAL A 8 -4.29 6.40 9.39
CA VAL A 8 -4.42 5.76 8.08
C VAL A 8 -5.57 6.44 7.36
N VAL A 9 -5.30 6.97 6.17
CA VAL A 9 -6.32 7.58 5.31
C VAL A 9 -6.49 6.70 4.08
N ASP A 10 -7.72 6.25 3.85
CA ASP A 10 -8.08 5.60 2.59
C ASP A 10 -8.43 6.68 1.56
N LEU A 11 -7.70 6.69 0.45
CA LEU A 11 -7.82 7.72 -0.59
C LEU A 11 -8.38 7.12 -1.88
N PRO A 12 -9.27 7.85 -2.57
CA PRO A 12 -9.72 7.43 -3.88
C PRO A 12 -8.55 7.48 -4.89
N ARG A 13 -8.66 6.70 -5.96
CA ARG A 13 -7.65 6.69 -7.04
C ARG A 13 -7.61 7.98 -7.87
N ARG A 14 -8.70 8.77 -7.87
CA ARG A 14 -8.78 10.05 -8.57
C ARG A 14 -8.29 11.14 -7.62
N ILE A 15 -7.36 11.95 -8.09
CA ILE A 15 -6.85 13.09 -7.35
C ILE A 15 -7.71 14.31 -7.70
N ASP A 16 -8.42 14.83 -6.70
CA ASP A 16 -9.03 16.16 -6.71
C ASP A 16 -8.29 17.06 -5.70
N ASP A 17 -8.70 18.32 -5.59
CA ASP A 17 -8.05 19.30 -4.71
C ASP A 17 -8.05 18.85 -3.24
N GLY A 18 -9.11 18.16 -2.80
CA GLY A 18 -9.21 17.63 -1.44
C GLY A 18 -8.23 16.49 -1.18
N VAL A 19 -8.10 15.57 -2.14
CA VAL A 19 -7.13 14.47 -2.08
C VAL A 19 -5.70 15.02 -2.13
N ALA A 20 -5.44 16.02 -2.97
CA ALA A 20 -4.13 16.66 -3.06
C ALA A 20 -3.70 17.27 -1.71
N GLU A 21 -4.60 17.99 -1.03
CA GLU A 21 -4.33 18.55 0.30
C GLU A 21 -3.98 17.45 1.30
N VAL A 22 -4.73 16.35 1.33
CA VAL A 22 -4.42 15.22 2.22
C VAL A 22 -3.06 14.62 1.90
N LEU A 23 -2.72 14.44 0.62
CA LEU A 23 -1.44 13.89 0.19
C LEU A 23 -0.24 14.71 0.67
N THR A 24 -0.37 16.04 0.78
CA THR A 24 0.72 16.91 1.30
C THR A 24 1.06 16.65 2.77
N GLN A 25 0.13 16.05 3.51
CA GLN A 25 0.28 15.77 4.95
C GLN A 25 0.67 14.32 5.24
N LEU A 26 0.75 13.46 4.20
CA LEU A 26 1.13 12.06 4.39
C LEU A 26 2.65 11.91 4.45
N ASP A 27 3.12 11.15 5.44
CA ASP A 27 4.53 10.76 5.53
C ASP A 27 4.87 9.63 4.52
N VAL A 28 3.93 8.71 4.31
CA VAL A 28 4.10 7.53 3.44
C VAL A 28 2.77 7.14 2.79
N GLY A 29 2.84 6.71 1.53
CA GLY A 29 1.70 6.19 0.76
C GLY A 29 1.96 4.76 0.30
N VAL A 30 0.92 3.92 0.34
CA VAL A 30 0.96 2.55 -0.18
C VAL A 30 -0.09 2.39 -1.27
N LEU A 31 0.37 2.25 -2.52
CA LEU A 31 -0.49 1.94 -3.65
C LEU A 31 -0.68 0.41 -3.75
N VAL A 32 -1.91 -0.06 -3.54
CA VAL A 32 -2.24 -1.48 -3.69
C VAL A 32 -2.63 -1.77 -5.13
N VAL A 33 -1.85 -2.63 -5.82
CA VAL A 33 -1.99 -2.88 -7.25
C VAL A 33 -2.24 -4.37 -7.51
N PRO A 34 -3.39 -4.76 -8.10
CA PRO A 34 -3.56 -6.11 -8.62
C PRO A 34 -2.51 -6.42 -9.71
N ALA A 35 -2.00 -7.65 -9.73
CA ALA A 35 -1.04 -8.13 -10.73
C ALA A 35 -1.68 -8.37 -12.11
N GLU A 36 -2.34 -7.37 -12.67
CA GLU A 36 -2.94 -7.39 -14.00
C GLU A 36 -2.37 -6.26 -14.83
N LEU A 37 -2.02 -6.49 -16.11
CA LEU A 37 -1.38 -5.48 -16.96
C LEU A 37 -2.17 -4.15 -17.01
N ARG A 38 -3.51 -4.24 -17.09
CA ARG A 38 -4.39 -3.05 -17.04
C ARG A 38 -4.35 -2.32 -15.70
N ALA A 39 -4.20 -3.05 -14.60
CA ALA A 39 -4.11 -2.50 -13.26
C ALA A 39 -2.75 -1.82 -13.07
N VAL A 40 -1.66 -2.41 -13.57
CA VAL A 40 -0.32 -1.79 -13.58
C VAL A 40 -0.33 -0.50 -14.42
N ALA A 41 -0.92 -0.53 -15.62
CA ALA A 41 -1.03 0.66 -16.46
C ALA A 41 -1.87 1.77 -15.81
N ALA A 42 -2.95 1.42 -15.10
CA ALA A 42 -3.74 2.38 -14.34
C ALA A 42 -2.97 2.92 -13.12
N ALA A 43 -2.25 2.05 -12.41
CA ALA A 43 -1.41 2.40 -11.27
C ALA A 43 -0.30 3.36 -11.67
N GLY A 44 0.30 3.22 -12.86
CA GLY A 44 1.31 4.16 -13.36
C GLY A 44 0.79 5.60 -13.46
N ARG A 45 -0.46 5.79 -13.88
CA ARG A 45 -1.09 7.13 -13.90
C ARG A 45 -1.32 7.68 -12.50
N VAL A 46 -1.76 6.84 -11.57
CA VAL A 46 -1.96 7.25 -10.16
C VAL A 46 -0.63 7.58 -9.52
N ALA A 47 0.39 6.73 -9.68
CA ALA A 47 1.73 6.94 -9.15
C ALA A 47 2.37 8.21 -9.68
N SER A 48 2.26 8.47 -10.99
CA SER A 48 2.74 9.72 -11.57
C SER A 48 2.05 10.95 -10.99
N ALA A 49 0.73 10.91 -10.79
CA ALA A 49 -0.01 12.04 -10.20
C ALA A 49 0.33 12.25 -8.71
N VAL A 50 0.34 11.17 -7.92
CA VAL A 50 0.62 11.21 -6.49
C VAL A 50 2.08 11.59 -6.22
N GLY A 51 3.02 11.10 -7.02
CA GLY A 51 4.45 11.39 -6.88
C GLY A 51 4.83 12.85 -7.12
N MET A 52 3.94 13.67 -7.69
CA MET A 52 4.13 15.13 -7.75
C MET A 52 3.94 15.81 -6.38
N VAL A 53 3.27 15.13 -5.44
CA VAL A 53 2.88 15.70 -4.13
C VAL A 53 3.53 14.93 -2.99
N LEU A 54 3.45 13.60 -3.02
CA LEU A 54 3.96 12.71 -1.98
C LEU A 54 5.31 12.11 -2.40
N ARG A 55 6.33 12.33 -1.55
CA ARG A 55 7.71 11.88 -1.83
C ARG A 55 7.93 10.38 -1.62
N ASP A 56 7.25 9.80 -0.64
CA ASP A 56 7.41 8.39 -0.29
C ASP A 56 6.13 7.61 -0.64
N LEU A 57 6.03 7.27 -1.92
CA LEU A 57 5.01 6.37 -2.45
C LEU A 57 5.62 4.99 -2.70
N ARG A 58 5.02 3.96 -2.13
CA ARG A 58 5.44 2.56 -2.24
C ARG A 58 4.32 1.71 -2.84
N VAL A 59 4.64 0.53 -3.32
CA VAL A 59 3.66 -0.40 -3.92
C VAL A 59 3.53 -1.68 -3.10
N ALA A 60 2.30 -2.12 -2.89
CA ALA A 60 1.97 -3.47 -2.44
C ALA A 60 1.21 -4.17 -3.57
N VAL A 61 1.64 -5.36 -3.96
CA VAL A 61 1.08 -6.05 -5.12
C VAL A 61 0.14 -7.16 -4.65
N ARG A 62 -1.01 -7.31 -5.31
CA ARG A 62 -1.96 -8.38 -4.99
C ARG A 62 -2.02 -9.36 -6.16
N GLY A 63 -1.71 -10.62 -5.89
CA GLY A 63 -1.86 -11.70 -6.86
C GLY A 63 -3.32 -12.00 -7.24
N PRO A 64 -3.55 -13.03 -8.09
CA PRO A 64 -2.54 -13.91 -8.68
C PRO A 64 -1.75 -13.26 -9.83
N TYR A 65 -0.54 -13.73 -10.08
CA TYR A 65 0.35 -13.20 -11.12
C TYR A 65 0.20 -13.97 -12.45
N PRO A 66 0.06 -13.27 -13.59
CA PRO A 66 0.29 -13.90 -14.88
C PRO A 66 1.79 -14.17 -15.07
N PRO A 67 2.17 -15.11 -15.95
CA PRO A 67 3.58 -15.40 -16.22
C PRO A 67 4.37 -14.15 -16.58
N GLY A 68 5.50 -13.93 -15.91
CA GLY A 68 6.41 -12.82 -16.18
C GLY A 68 6.00 -11.47 -15.60
N LEU A 69 4.96 -11.40 -14.76
CA LEU A 69 4.55 -10.19 -14.05
C LEU A 69 4.44 -10.47 -12.56
N ASP A 70 5.56 -10.68 -11.87
CA ASP A 70 5.59 -10.81 -10.40
C ASP A 70 5.56 -9.45 -9.69
N ASP A 71 5.58 -9.44 -8.36
CA ASP A 71 5.56 -8.21 -7.55
C ASP A 71 6.75 -7.29 -7.82
N ARG A 72 7.94 -7.86 -8.00
CA ARG A 72 9.17 -7.14 -8.34
C ARG A 72 9.08 -6.49 -9.71
N GLU A 73 8.52 -7.20 -10.68
CA GLU A 73 8.31 -6.67 -12.02
C GLU A 73 7.27 -5.54 -12.01
N VAL A 74 6.17 -5.68 -11.26
CA VAL A 74 5.19 -4.59 -11.08
C VAL A 74 5.86 -3.37 -10.44
N ALA A 75 6.64 -3.56 -9.37
CA ALA A 75 7.36 -2.47 -8.72
C ALA A 75 8.36 -1.78 -9.65
N ARG A 76 9.09 -2.56 -10.45
CA ARG A 76 10.01 -2.07 -11.48
C ARG A 76 9.28 -1.23 -12.53
N LEU A 77 8.16 -1.71 -13.06
CA LEU A 77 7.36 -1.01 -14.06
C LEU A 77 6.77 0.31 -13.54
N LEU A 78 6.46 0.38 -12.24
CA LEU A 78 5.95 1.60 -11.59
C LEU A 78 7.06 2.53 -11.09
N GLY A 79 8.31 2.06 -11.00
CA GLY A 79 9.41 2.80 -10.42
C GLY A 79 9.25 3.09 -8.92
N LEU A 80 8.52 2.23 -8.19
CA LEU A 80 8.18 2.43 -6.77
C LEU A 80 8.87 1.38 -5.88
N PRO A 81 9.26 1.73 -4.64
CA PRO A 81 9.71 0.75 -3.65
C PRO A 81 8.62 -0.30 -3.37
N LEU A 82 9.02 -1.57 -3.34
CA LEU A 82 8.13 -2.69 -3.07
C LEU A 82 7.96 -2.90 -1.56
N VAL A 83 6.72 -2.85 -1.07
CA VAL A 83 6.33 -3.25 0.30
C VAL A 83 6.29 -4.78 0.41
N GLY A 84 5.80 -5.43 -0.64
CA GLY A 84 5.68 -6.88 -0.80
C GLY A 84 4.34 -7.28 -1.41
N GLU A 85 4.12 -8.58 -1.50
CA GLU A 85 2.84 -9.17 -1.91
C GLU A 85 1.83 -9.15 -0.76
N VAL A 86 0.62 -8.63 -1.03
CA VAL A 86 -0.53 -8.71 -0.14
C VAL A 86 -1.01 -10.16 -0.13
N PRO A 87 -0.89 -10.88 1.01
CA PRO A 87 -1.22 -12.29 1.03
C PRO A 87 -2.74 -12.50 1.00
N ASP A 88 -3.15 -13.65 0.47
CA ASP A 88 -4.51 -14.13 0.65
C ASP A 88 -4.76 -14.47 2.13
N GLU A 89 -5.82 -13.89 2.70
CA GLU A 89 -6.26 -14.15 4.07
C GLU A 89 -7.52 -15.02 4.04
N PRO A 90 -7.44 -16.27 4.51
CA PRO A 90 -8.61 -17.15 4.62
C PRO A 90 -9.71 -16.52 5.48
N GLY A 91 -10.96 -16.52 5.00
CA GLY A 91 -12.09 -15.93 5.73
C GLY A 91 -12.23 -14.41 5.56
N LEU A 92 -11.39 -13.76 4.74
CA LEU A 92 -11.57 -12.36 4.35
C LEU A 92 -12.79 -12.16 3.41
N SER A 93 -13.28 -13.23 2.78
CA SER A 93 -14.49 -13.21 1.97
C SER A 93 -15.75 -13.15 2.83
N ARG A 94 -16.25 -11.92 3.00
CA ARG A 94 -17.61 -11.50 3.43
C ARG A 94 -17.99 -11.76 4.90
N GLN A 95 -18.30 -10.63 5.57
CA GLN A 95 -19.25 -10.50 6.69
C GLN A 95 -18.84 -11.04 8.08
N GLY A 96 -17.55 -11.12 8.39
CA GLY A 96 -17.11 -11.18 9.79
C GLY A 96 -17.22 -9.81 10.47
N THR A 97 -17.53 -9.76 11.77
CA THR A 97 -17.45 -8.53 12.58
C THR A 97 -16.02 -8.17 12.96
N ALA A 98 -15.10 -9.12 12.85
CA ALA A 98 -13.68 -8.91 13.12
C ALA A 98 -13.01 -8.20 11.93
N PRO A 99 -12.16 -7.19 12.18
CA PRO A 99 -11.43 -6.52 11.12
C PRO A 99 -10.43 -7.47 10.42
N PRO A 100 -10.10 -7.22 9.14
CA PRO A 100 -9.01 -7.92 8.46
C PRO A 100 -7.73 -7.92 9.30
N GLY A 101 -7.01 -9.05 9.32
CA GLY A 101 -5.77 -9.17 10.10
C GLY A 101 -5.97 -9.29 11.62
N ALA A 102 -7.21 -9.48 12.11
CA ALA A 102 -7.49 -9.68 13.53
C ALA A 102 -6.82 -10.94 14.12
N ALA A 103 -6.56 -11.97 13.30
CA ALA A 103 -5.80 -13.15 13.72
C ALA A 103 -4.30 -12.78 13.83
N PRO A 104 -3.68 -12.76 15.03
CA PRO A 104 -2.30 -12.25 15.19
C PRO A 104 -1.24 -13.08 14.44
N ARG A 105 -1.59 -14.31 14.06
CA ARG A 105 -0.76 -15.23 13.28
C ARG A 105 -1.28 -15.42 11.84
N GLY A 106 -2.28 -14.65 11.42
CA GLY A 106 -2.76 -14.62 10.04
C GLY A 106 -1.70 -14.01 9.10
N PRO A 107 -1.65 -14.43 7.83
CA PRO A 107 -0.68 -13.92 6.89
C PRO A 107 -0.78 -12.40 6.70
N LEU A 108 -1.97 -11.81 6.66
CA LEU A 108 -2.16 -10.37 6.55
C LEU A 108 -1.64 -9.62 7.78
N ALA A 109 -1.87 -10.17 8.98
CA ALA A 109 -1.36 -9.57 10.23
C ALA A 109 0.18 -9.52 10.24
N ARG A 110 0.84 -10.60 9.78
CA ARG A 110 2.31 -10.63 9.66
C ARG A 110 2.83 -9.65 8.61
N PHE A 111 2.15 -9.57 7.46
CA PHE A 111 2.49 -8.61 6.39
C PHE A 111 2.43 -7.18 6.91
N CYS A 112 1.30 -6.79 7.53
CA CYS A 112 1.11 -5.46 8.10
C CYS A 112 2.12 -5.15 9.21
N LYS A 113 2.40 -6.12 10.10
CA LYS A 113 3.41 -5.97 11.14
C LYS A 113 4.80 -5.69 10.55
N GLY A 114 5.22 -6.47 9.56
CA GLY A 114 6.50 -6.29 8.90
C GLY A 114 6.61 -4.94 8.17
N PHE A 115 5.52 -4.45 7.57
CA PHE A 115 5.48 -3.10 7.01
C PHE A 115 5.71 -2.03 8.09
N TRP A 116 4.97 -2.09 9.20
CA TRP A 116 5.10 -1.10 10.28
C TRP A 116 6.47 -1.12 10.95
N GLU A 117 7.06 -2.29 11.15
CA GLU A 117 8.43 -2.41 11.69
C GLU A 117 9.45 -1.70 10.80
N ARG A 118 9.31 -1.76 9.47
CA ARG A 118 10.20 -1.05 8.54
C ARG A 118 9.90 0.45 8.49
N ALA A 119 8.62 0.83 8.35
CA ALA A 119 8.21 2.22 8.24
C ALA A 119 8.57 3.04 9.48
N LEU A 120 8.46 2.46 10.69
CA LEU A 120 8.83 3.14 11.94
C LEU A 120 10.34 3.31 12.08
N VAL A 121 11.15 2.38 11.56
CA VAL A 121 12.62 2.51 11.57
C VAL A 121 13.07 3.64 10.67
N GLU A 122 12.46 3.77 9.48
CA GLU A 122 12.77 4.82 8.51
C GLU A 122 12.32 6.20 9.00
N ALA A 123 11.15 6.30 9.65
CA ALA A 123 10.67 7.54 10.24
C ALA A 123 11.52 8.04 11.42
N GLY A 124 12.20 7.14 12.14
CA GLY A 124 13.13 7.51 13.22
C GLY A 124 14.53 7.91 12.75
N ALA A 125 14.85 7.70 11.47
CA ALA A 125 16.13 8.03 10.86
C ALA A 125 16.14 9.35 10.08
N ALA A 126 14.97 9.99 9.90
CA ALA A 126 14.76 11.30 9.27
C ALA A 126 14.70 12.42 10.31
#